data_AF-A0A6C0AKJ0-F1
#
_entry.id   AF-A0A6C0AKJ0-F1
#
_cell.length_a   1.000
_cell.length_b   1.000
_cell.length_c   1.000
_cell.angle_alpha   90.00
_cell.angle_beta   90.00
_cell.angle_gamma   90.00
#
_symmetry.space_group_name_H-M   'P 1'
#
loop_
_entity.id
_entity.type
_entity.pdbx_description
1 polymer ?
#
loop_
_entity_poly.entity_id
_entity_poly.type
_entity_poly.pdbx_seq_one_letter_code
_entity_poly.pdbx_strand_id
1 'polypeptide(L)'
;MSCPYKDLNGVPGKGFHSTRFLGLSLSDTLVTFTAFAIPSALFFNGNVWVHFAIWLVIAEIFHYAFGVQTAVMDMLGITACSRTS
;
A
#
# COMPACT_ATOMS: atom_id res chain seq x y z
N MET A 1 -4.44 20.28 -1.53
CA MET A 1 -4.15 20.25 -0.08
C MET A 1 -2.73 19.71 0.08
N SER A 2 -1.90 20.26 0.97
CA SER A 2 -0.59 19.65 1.24
C SER A 2 -0.81 18.28 1.91
N CYS A 3 0.02 17.29 1.56
CA CYS A 3 -0.03 15.95 2.15
C CYS A 3 1.17 15.77 3.08
N PRO A 4 1.09 16.28 4.32
CA PRO A 4 2.24 16.35 5.23
C PRO A 4 2.72 14.98 5.69
N TYR A 5 1.87 13.96 5.61
CA TYR A 5 2.17 12.60 6.09
C TYR A 5 2.59 11.62 4.98
N LYS A 6 2.69 12.08 3.72
CA LYS A 6 2.96 11.18 2.58
C LYS A 6 4.26 10.39 2.74
N ASP A 7 5.25 10.99 3.39
CA ASP A 7 6.58 10.38 3.55
C ASP A 7 6.79 9.80 4.96
N LEU A 8 5.76 9.73 5.80
CA LEU A 8 5.85 9.26 7.19
C LEU A 8 6.42 7.84 7.27
N ASN A 9 6.01 6.98 6.34
CA ASN A 9 6.47 5.60 6.25
C ASN A 9 7.65 5.43 5.28
N GLY A 10 8.18 6.52 4.72
CA GLY A 10 9.24 6.51 3.71
C GLY A 10 8.78 7.08 2.37
N VAL A 11 9.76 7.29 1.48
CA VAL A 11 9.52 7.93 0.18
C VAL A 11 9.40 6.85 -0.91
N PRO A 12 8.36 6.88 -1.77
CA PRO A 12 8.23 5.96 -2.90
C PRO A 12 9.48 5.95 -3.79
N GLY A 13 9.95 4.75 -4.17
CA GLY A 13 11.14 4.58 -5.01
C GLY A 13 12.48 4.78 -4.29
N LYS A 14 12.48 5.01 -2.97
CA LYS A 14 13.71 5.16 -2.16
C LYS A 14 13.70 4.23 -0.95
N GLY A 15 14.89 3.90 -0.45
CA GLY A 15 15.07 3.10 0.76
C GLY A 15 14.25 1.81 0.75
N PHE A 16 13.41 1.62 1.77
CA PHE A 16 12.53 0.46 1.91
C PHE A 16 11.59 0.25 0.72
N HIS A 17 11.22 1.30 -0.03
CA HIS A 17 10.26 1.25 -1.15
C HIS A 17 10.94 1.27 -2.54
N SER A 18 12.26 1.03 -2.59
CA SER A 18 13.07 1.14 -3.81
C SER A 18 12.85 -0.02 -4.79
N THR A 19 12.70 -1.25 -4.28
CA THR A 19 12.49 -2.43 -5.12
C THR A 19 11.01 -2.53 -5.48
N ARG A 20 10.70 -2.52 -6.78
CA ARG A 20 9.32 -2.46 -7.27
C ARG A 20 9.04 -3.54 -8.30
N PHE A 21 7.81 -4.04 -8.29
CA PHE A 21 7.29 -4.97 -9.29
C PHE A 21 5.89 -4.51 -9.70
N LEU A 22 5.65 -4.35 -11.01
CA LEU A 22 4.38 -3.81 -11.55
C LEU A 22 3.95 -2.47 -10.91
N GLY A 23 4.92 -1.64 -10.53
CA GLY A 23 4.66 -0.36 -9.87
C GLY A 23 4.32 -0.46 -8.37
N LEU A 24 4.22 -1.67 -7.81
CA LEU A 24 4.05 -1.92 -6.38
C LEU A 24 5.41 -2.07 -5.69
N SER A 25 5.54 -1.59 -4.46
CA SER A 25 6.71 -1.83 -3.62
C SER A 25 6.76 -3.31 -3.21
N LEU A 26 7.90 -3.98 -3.47
CA LEU A 26 8.05 -5.39 -3.11
C LEU A 26 8.04 -5.59 -1.59
N SER A 27 8.65 -4.66 -0.85
CA SER A 27 8.69 -4.70 0.61
C SER A 27 7.29 -4.53 1.22
N ASP A 28 6.50 -3.58 0.74
CA ASP A 28 5.10 -3.38 1.19
C ASP A 28 4.31 -4.66 0.92
N THR A 29 4.44 -5.22 -0.28
CA THR A 29 3.76 -6.47 -0.68
C THR A 29 4.13 -7.64 0.24
N LEU A 30 5.42 -7.81 0.54
CA LEU A 30 5.91 -8.88 1.43
C LEU A 30 5.46 -8.67 2.89
N VAL A 31 5.47 -7.43 3.38
CA VAL A 31 4.98 -7.11 4.73
C VAL A 31 3.47 -7.34 4.80
N THR A 32 2.70 -6.86 3.82
CA THR A 32 1.26 -7.13 3.74
C THR A 32 0.95 -8.62 3.73
N PHE A 33 1.72 -9.42 2.99
CA PHE A 33 1.51 -10.87 2.96
C PHE A 33 1.90 -11.56 4.27
N THR A 34 3.11 -11.31 4.76
CA THR A 34 3.68 -12.06 5.90
C THR A 34 3.22 -11.55 7.26
N ALA A 35 3.09 -10.23 7.45
CA ALA A 35 2.74 -9.62 8.73
C ALA A 35 1.24 -9.40 8.91
N PHE A 36 0.43 -9.43 7.84
CA PHE A 36 -1.01 -9.15 7.93
C PHE A 36 -1.87 -10.29 7.36
N ALA A 37 -1.65 -10.71 6.11
CA ALA A 37 -2.49 -11.72 5.47
C ALA A 37 -2.39 -13.08 6.15
N ILE A 38 -1.17 -13.60 6.38
CA ILE A 38 -0.97 -14.89 7.06
C ILE A 38 -1.56 -14.87 8.49
N PRO A 39 -1.21 -13.92 9.38
CA PRO A 39 -1.73 -13.94 10.75
C PRO A 39 -3.25 -13.77 10.82
N SER A 40 -3.84 -12.90 10.00
CA SER A 40 -5.29 -12.74 9.98
C SER A 40 -6.01 -13.97 9.43
N ALA A 41 -5.49 -14.61 8.38
CA ALA A 41 -6.06 -15.85 7.86
C ALA A 41 -6.00 -16.98 8.91
N LEU A 42 -4.90 -17.09 9.65
CA LEU A 42 -4.78 -18.07 10.74
C LEU A 42 -5.76 -17.77 11.88
N PHE A 43 -5.87 -16.50 12.30
CA PHE A 43 -6.76 -16.09 13.39
C PHE A 43 -8.24 -16.33 13.07
N PHE A 44 -8.67 -16.06 11.84
CA PHE A 44 -10.05 -16.23 11.38
C PHE A 44 -10.31 -17.60 10.71
N ASN A 45 -9.30 -18.49 10.67
CA ASN A 45 -9.36 -19.78 9.98
C ASN A 45 -9.83 -19.67 8.51
N GLY A 46 -9.32 -18.67 7.80
CA GLY A 46 -9.71 -18.31 6.43
C GLY A 46 -8.65 -18.62 5.38
N ASN A 47 -8.97 -18.31 4.11
CA ASN A 47 -8.04 -18.46 2.99
C ASN A 47 -7.05 -17.27 2.94
N VAL A 48 -5.75 -17.55 3.00
CA VAL A 48 -4.69 -16.52 3.01
C VAL A 48 -4.75 -15.56 1.82
N TRP A 49 -5.13 -16.05 0.63
CA TRP A 49 -5.20 -15.21 -0.57
C TRP A 49 -6.39 -14.25 -0.53
N VAL A 50 -7.51 -14.66 0.08
CA VAL A 50 -8.65 -13.76 0.32
C VAL A 50 -8.27 -12.68 1.31
N HIS A 51 -7.60 -13.03 2.41
CA HIS A 51 -7.09 -12.07 3.38
C HIS A 51 -6.06 -11.13 2.76
N PHE A 52 -5.17 -11.64 1.90
CA PHE A 52 -4.20 -10.82 1.20
C PHE A 52 -4.88 -9.80 0.27
N ALA A 53 -5.89 -10.22 -0.49
CA ALA A 53 -6.67 -9.30 -1.32
C ALA A 53 -7.37 -8.21 -0.48
N ILE A 54 -7.96 -8.57 0.66
CA ILE A 54 -8.56 -7.61 1.60
C ILE A 54 -7.52 -6.61 2.11
N TRP A 55 -6.35 -7.09 2.53
CA TRP A 55 -5.29 -6.22 3.04
C TRP A 55 -4.66 -5.32 1.98
N LEU A 56 -4.60 -5.74 0.70
CA LEU A 56 -4.18 -4.86 -0.38
C LEU A 56 -5.15 -3.68 -0.54
N VAL A 57 -6.47 -3.93 -0.46
CA VAL A 57 -7.47 -2.85 -0.49
C VAL A 57 -7.32 -1.92 0.71
N ILE A 58 -7.14 -2.48 1.91
CA ILE A 58 -6.92 -1.68 3.14
C ILE A 58 -5.63 -0.85 3.03
N ALA A 59 -4.55 -1.41 2.47
CA ALA A 59 -3.29 -0.71 2.27
C ALA A 59 -3.47 0.50 1.34
N GLU A 60 -4.21 0.36 0.24
CA GLU A 60 -4.51 1.47 -0.66
C GLU A 60 -5.37 2.56 0.01
N ILE A 61 -6.30 2.18 0.88
CA ILE A 61 -7.06 3.15 1.70
C ILE A 61 -6.11 3.95 2.60
N PHE A 62 -5.14 3.30 3.25
CA PHE A 62 -4.14 3.99 4.05
C PHE A 62 -3.25 4.90 3.21
N HIS A 63 -2.77 4.43 2.06
CA HIS A 63 -1.96 5.24 1.15
C HIS A 63 -2.73 6.49 0.70
N TYR A 64 -4.02 6.35 0.36
CA TYR A 64 -4.87 7.48 0.02
C TYR A 64 -5.01 8.47 1.19
N ALA A 65 -5.30 7.95 2.39
CA ALA A 65 -5.46 8.78 3.60
C ALA A 65 -4.19 9.57 3.98
N PHE A 66 -3.00 9.00 3.73
CA PHE A 66 -1.73 9.69 3.96
C PHE A 66 -1.27 10.55 2.77
N GLY A 67 -1.97 10.51 1.64
CA GLY A 67 -1.63 11.25 0.42
C GLY A 67 -0.47 10.64 -0.37
N VAL A 68 -0.25 9.33 -0.25
CA VAL A 68 0.73 8.56 -1.02
C VAL A 68 0.09 8.09 -2.32
N GLN A 69 0.59 8.60 -3.45
CA GLN A 69 0.15 8.13 -4.77
C GLN A 69 0.76 6.77 -5.09
N THR A 70 -0.08 5.80 -5.47
CA THR A 70 0.33 4.43 -5.83
C THR A 70 -0.02 4.11 -7.28
N ALA A 71 0.59 3.06 -7.83
CA ALA A 71 0.27 2.57 -9.17
C ALA A 71 -1.19 2.09 -9.29
N VAL A 72 -1.76 1.53 -8.21
CA VAL A 72 -3.18 1.09 -8.20
C VAL A 72 -4.11 2.30 -8.31
N MET A 73 -3.84 3.37 -7.55
CA MET A 73 -4.63 4.59 -7.66
C MET A 73 -4.49 5.24 -9.04
N ASP A 74 -3.29 5.26 -9.61
CA ASP A 74 -3.07 5.74 -10.98
C ASP A 74 -3.90 4.94 -12.00
N MET A 75 -3.93 3.61 -11.88
CA MET A 75 -4.75 2.74 -12.74
C MET A 75 -6.26 2.99 -12.57
N LEU A 76 -6.70 3.33 -11.37
CA LEU A 76 -8.09 3.63 -11.05
C LEU A 76 -8.48 5.09 -11.31
N GLY A 77 -7.54 5.95 -11.71
CA GLY A 77 -7.78 7.39 -11.89
C GLY A 77 -8.01 8.17 -10.59
N ILE A 78 -7.54 7.66 -9.46
CA ILE A 78 -7.67 8.27 -8.13
C ILE A 78 -6.44 9.13 -7.84
N THR A 79 -6.65 10.35 -7.33
CA THR A 79 -5.57 11.25 -6.90
C THR A 79 -5.53 11.34 -5.38
N ALA A 80 -4.49 10.77 -4.75
CA ALA A 80 -4.30 10.79 -3.30
C ALA A 80 -3.94 12.19 -2.76
N CYS A 81 -3.20 12.96 -3.55
CA CYS A 81 -2.79 14.31 -3.19
C CYS A 81 -2.83 15.22 -4.41
N SER A 82 -3.53 16.34 -4.34
CA SER A 82 -3.50 17.35 -5.41
C SER A 82 -2.07 17.87 -5.56
N ARG A 83 -1.45 17.65 -6.73
CA ARG A 83 -0.12 18.20 -7.04
C ARG A 83 -0.17 19.72 -6.92
N THR A 84 0.31 20.29 -5.83
CA THR A 84 1.02 21.57 -5.93
C THR A 84 2.43 21.19 -6.38
N SER A 85 2.61 21.20 -7.70
CA SER A 85 3.93 21.24 -8.34
C SER A 85 4.77 22.38 -7.80
#